data_AF-A0A5K0V8Q7-F1
#
_entry.id   AF-A0A5K0V8Q7-F1
#
_cell.length_a   1.000
_cell.length_b   1.000
_cell.length_c   1.000
_cell.angle_alpha   90.00
_cell.angle_beta   90.00
_cell.angle_gamma   90.00
#
_symmetry.space_group_name_H-M   'P 1'
#
loop_
_entity.id
_entity.type
_entity.pdbx_description
1 polymer ?
#
loop_
_entity_poly.entity_id
_entity_poly.type
_entity_poly.pdbx_seq_one_letter_code
_entity_poly.pdbx_strand_id
1 'polypeptide(L)'
;VSRNGLAYIIRRNPKLIVLKAKGCRQLSSSDGRLHSVGCMSKYDFVGSATDGDNLDHALSRVFTWEELRLGWGFYPSSLKILEPSIQMLKAINVGVGAQLGELAVASLPKHCPLLESVSLCFQ
;
A
#
# COMPACT_ATOMS: atom_id res chain seq x y z
N VAL A 1 -0.83 -14.81 6.36
CA VAL A 1 -0.77 -14.30 4.97
C VAL A 1 0.55 -13.59 4.80
N SER A 2 1.41 -14.04 3.89
CA SER A 2 2.72 -13.42 3.62
C SER A 2 2.61 -12.26 2.63
N ARG A 3 3.60 -11.35 2.63
CA ARG A 3 3.67 -10.23 1.65
C ARG A 3 3.70 -10.76 0.21
N ASN A 4 4.49 -11.80 -0.06
CA ASN A 4 4.65 -12.37 -1.40
C ASN A 4 3.36 -13.00 -1.91
N GLY A 5 2.65 -13.75 -1.05
CA GLY A 5 1.35 -14.33 -1.40
C GLY A 5 0.32 -13.25 -1.74
N LEU A 6 0.29 -12.16 -0.97
CA LEU A 6 -0.61 -11.05 -1.24
C LEU A 6 -0.24 -10.29 -2.52
N ALA A 7 1.05 -10.02 -2.75
CA ALA A 7 1.55 -9.40 -3.97
C ALA A 7 1.23 -10.26 -5.22
N TYR A 8 1.34 -11.59 -5.11
CA TYR A 8 0.95 -12.51 -6.17
C TYR A 8 -0.55 -12.38 -6.52
N ILE A 9 -1.43 -12.38 -5.52
CA ILE A 9 -2.88 -12.21 -5.73
C ILE A 9 -3.17 -10.87 -6.43
N ILE A 10 -2.59 -9.77 -5.95
CA ILE A 10 -2.82 -8.44 -6.54
C ILE A 10 -2.37 -8.40 -8.00
N ARG A 11 -1.17 -8.91 -8.31
CA ARG A 11 -0.61 -8.93 -9.68
C ARG A 11 -1.47 -9.76 -10.65
N ARG A 12 -2.12 -10.83 -10.17
CA ARG A 12 -2.95 -11.70 -10.99
C ARG A 12 -4.40 -11.23 -11.11
N ASN A 13 -4.78 -10.19 -10.36
CA ASN A 13 -6.14 -9.65 -10.35
C ASN A 13 -6.11 -8.13 -10.58
N PRO A 14 -5.81 -7.65 -11.81
CA PRO A 14 -5.63 -6.22 -12.09
C PRO A 14 -6.92 -5.38 -11.97
N LYS A 15 -8.08 -6.03 -11.91
CA LYS A 15 -9.39 -5.39 -11.69
C LYS A 15 -9.81 -5.37 -10.22
N LEU A 16 -8.92 -5.75 -9.30
CA LEU A 16 -9.22 -5.75 -7.88
C LEU A 16 -9.36 -4.30 -7.40
N ILE A 17 -10.53 -3.94 -6.89
CA ILE A 17 -10.86 -2.57 -6.44
C ILE A 17 -10.90 -2.43 -4.92
N VAL A 18 -10.96 -3.55 -4.20
CA VAL A 18 -11.14 -3.60 -2.74
C VAL A 18 -10.11 -4.56 -2.17
N LEU A 19 -9.31 -4.11 -1.20
CA LEU A 19 -8.41 -4.96 -0.44
C LEU A 19 -8.64 -4.81 1.07
N LYS A 20 -8.93 -5.94 1.74
CA LYS A 20 -9.18 -6.00 3.18
C LYS A 20 -8.15 -6.91 3.86
N ALA A 21 -7.06 -6.36 4.37
CA ALA A 21 -5.93 -7.13 4.93
C ALA A 21 -5.68 -6.84 6.43
N LYS A 22 -6.76 -6.77 7.24
CA LYS A 22 -6.65 -6.50 8.69
C LYS A 22 -5.99 -7.68 9.43
N GLY A 23 -5.14 -7.38 10.41
CA GLY A 23 -4.55 -8.40 11.30
C GLY A 23 -3.44 -9.26 10.67
N CYS A 24 -3.03 -8.98 9.43
CA CYS A 24 -1.96 -9.71 8.76
C CYS A 24 -0.58 -9.26 9.26
N ARG A 25 -0.14 -9.77 10.43
CA ARG A 25 1.13 -9.37 11.07
C ARG A 25 2.37 -9.62 10.22
N GLN A 26 2.36 -10.65 9.38
CA GLN A 26 3.46 -10.95 8.46
C GLN A 26 3.58 -9.94 7.29
N LEU A 27 2.71 -8.92 7.24
CA LEU A 27 2.87 -7.79 6.33
C LEU A 27 3.82 -6.72 6.88
N SER A 28 4.12 -6.68 8.18
CA SER A 28 5.18 -5.81 8.68
C SER A 28 6.53 -6.34 8.21
N SER A 29 7.28 -5.51 7.47
CA SER A 29 8.70 -5.77 7.22
C SER A 29 9.41 -5.78 8.58
N SER A 30 9.65 -6.97 9.12
CA SER A 30 10.41 -7.15 10.36
C SER A 30 11.91 -6.92 10.16
N ASP A 31 12.33 -6.40 9.02
CA ASP A 31 13.72 -6.12 8.70
C ASP A 31 13.90 -4.62 8.50
N GLY A 32 14.54 -3.97 9.48
CA GLY A 32 14.89 -2.55 9.50
C GLY A 32 15.98 -2.19 8.49
N ARG A 33 15.99 -2.83 7.32
CA ARG A 33 16.87 -2.52 6.19
C ARG A 33 16.00 -2.04 5.05
N LEU A 34 15.63 -0.77 5.14
CA LEU A 34 15.26 0.04 3.99
C LEU A 34 16.47 0.05 3.05
N HIS A 35 16.60 -0.97 2.18
CA HIS A 35 17.52 -0.89 1.07
C HIS A 35 17.01 0.24 0.17
N SER A 36 17.70 1.37 0.25
CA SER A 36 17.60 2.46 -0.70
C SER A 36 17.88 1.89 -2.09
N VAL A 37 16.85 1.56 -2.84
CA VAL A 37 16.99 1.37 -4.28
C VAL A 37 16.39 2.60 -4.93
N GLY A 38 17.31 3.49 -5.26
CA GLY A 38 17.32 4.43 -6.39
C GLY A 38 15.99 4.95 -6.92
N CYS A 39 15.92 6.27 -6.98
CA CYS A 39 15.25 7.00 -8.05
C CYS A 39 15.32 6.21 -9.38
N MET A 40 14.18 5.74 -9.89
CA MET A 40 14.10 5.20 -11.24
C MET A 40 13.02 5.93 -12.03
N SER A 41 13.50 6.51 -13.13
CA SER A 41 12.77 7.29 -14.11
C SER A 41 11.75 6.44 -14.88
N LYS A 42 10.75 7.15 -15.38
CA LYS A 42 9.81 6.83 -16.47
C LYS A 42 10.36 5.74 -17.42
N TYR A 43 9.60 4.66 -17.60
CA TYR A 43 9.77 3.59 -18.61
C TYR A 43 10.82 2.51 -18.34
N ASP A 44 10.65 1.68 -17.31
CA ASP A 44 11.27 0.34 -17.30
C ASP A 44 10.49 -0.59 -16.36
N PHE A 45 9.85 -1.65 -16.89
CA PHE A 45 10.36 -3.02 -16.77
C PHE A 45 9.28 -4.05 -17.14
N VAL A 46 9.56 -4.73 -18.24
CA VAL A 46 8.94 -5.99 -18.69
C VAL A 46 9.17 -7.05 -17.63
N GLY A 47 8.18 -7.94 -17.44
CA GLY A 47 8.19 -8.97 -16.41
C GLY A 47 9.52 -9.72 -16.28
N SER A 48 10.17 -9.55 -15.13
CA SER A 48 11.14 -10.52 -14.61
C SER A 48 10.79 -10.79 -13.16
N ALA A 49 10.70 -12.07 -12.81
CA ALA A 49 10.44 -12.58 -11.47
C ALA A 49 11.60 -12.33 -10.47
N THR A 50 12.47 -11.36 -10.75
CA THR A 50 13.66 -11.01 -9.96
C THR A 50 13.56 -9.63 -9.30
N ASP A 51 12.50 -8.86 -9.58
CA ASP A 51 12.27 -7.57 -8.93
C ASP A 51 11.50 -7.81 -7.63
N GLY A 52 12.24 -7.76 -6.52
CA GLY A 52 11.81 -8.27 -5.21
C GLY A 52 10.40 -7.81 -4.84
N ASP A 53 9.47 -8.76 -4.74
CA ASP A 53 8.47 -9.02 -3.70
C ASP A 53 7.92 -7.87 -2.82
N ASN A 54 7.95 -6.64 -3.31
CA ASN A 54 7.47 -5.49 -2.57
C ASN A 54 5.97 -5.33 -2.80
N LEU A 55 5.19 -5.75 -1.82
CA LEU A 55 3.73 -5.57 -1.77
C LEU A 55 3.31 -4.13 -2.10
N ASP A 56 4.07 -3.13 -1.65
CA ASP A 56 3.77 -1.71 -1.88
C ASP A 56 3.81 -1.39 -3.39
N HIS A 57 4.74 -2.01 -4.14
CA HIS A 57 4.80 -1.90 -5.60
C HIS A 57 3.69 -2.66 -6.31
N ALA A 58 3.26 -3.81 -5.77
CA ALA A 58 2.13 -4.53 -6.36
C ALA A 58 0.84 -3.70 -6.21
N LEU A 59 0.65 -3.09 -5.04
CA LEU A 59 -0.47 -2.21 -4.74
C LEU A 59 -0.44 -0.94 -5.60
N SER A 60 0.73 -0.31 -5.80
CA SER A 60 0.88 0.93 -6.58
C SER A 60 0.55 0.79 -8.06
N ARG A 61 0.53 -0.45 -8.58
CA ARG A 61 0.21 -0.74 -9.99
C ARG A 61 -1.27 -0.92 -10.27
N VAL A 62 -2.11 -0.96 -9.25
CA VAL A 62 -3.55 -1.10 -9.39
C VAL A 62 -4.19 0.28 -9.32
N PHE A 63 -4.57 0.84 -10.45
CA PHE A 63 -5.09 2.22 -10.54
C PHE A 63 -6.56 2.37 -10.13
N THR A 64 -7.18 1.29 -9.64
CA THR A 64 -8.63 1.20 -9.43
C THR A 64 -9.02 0.99 -7.98
N TRP A 65 -8.13 1.26 -7.01
CA TRP A 65 -8.50 1.07 -5.60
C TRP A 65 -9.61 2.03 -5.19
N GLU A 66 -10.73 1.48 -4.73
CA GLU A 66 -11.81 2.24 -4.11
C GLU A 66 -11.80 2.07 -2.58
N GLU A 67 -11.41 0.89 -2.08
CA GLU A 67 -11.32 0.61 -0.63
C GLU A 67 -10.02 -0.12 -0.26
N LEU A 68 -9.29 0.44 0.72
CA LEU A 68 -8.11 -0.17 1.31
C LEU A 68 -8.26 -0.31 2.82
N ARG A 69 -8.03 -1.52 3.34
CA ARG A 69 -7.86 -1.76 4.79
C ARG A 69 -6.47 -2.30 5.08
N LEU A 70 -5.67 -1.48 5.75
CA LEU A 70 -4.25 -1.71 6.02
C LEU A 70 -4.01 -1.74 7.53
N GLY A 71 -2.88 -2.31 7.98
CA GLY A 71 -2.55 -2.46 9.40
C GLY A 71 -1.03 -2.58 9.57
N TRP A 72 -0.58 -3.56 10.35
CA TRP A 72 0.84 -3.94 10.48
C TRP A 72 1.61 -3.88 9.14
N GLY A 73 2.69 -3.10 9.11
CA GLY A 73 3.52 -2.93 7.93
C GLY A 73 3.13 -1.80 6.98
N PHE A 74 2.13 -1.00 7.34
CA PHE A 74 1.82 0.23 6.65
C PHE A 74 2.51 1.42 7.33
N TYR A 75 3.30 2.17 6.56
CA TYR A 75 4.10 3.29 7.03
C TYR A 75 3.81 4.55 6.20
N PRO A 76 4.21 5.75 6.64
CA PRO A 76 3.99 6.98 5.89
C PRO A 76 4.64 6.96 4.50
N SER A 77 5.78 6.29 4.36
CA SER A 77 6.47 6.09 3.08
C SER A 77 5.62 5.29 2.08
N SER A 78 4.79 4.37 2.56
CA SER A 78 3.89 3.59 1.71
C SER A 78 2.86 4.49 1.01
N LEU A 79 2.39 5.59 1.61
CA LEU A 79 1.46 6.52 0.94
C LEU A 79 2.05 7.11 -0.34
N LYS A 80 3.34 7.47 -0.31
CA LYS A 80 4.02 8.03 -1.49
C LYS A 80 4.22 6.98 -2.59
N ILE A 81 4.53 5.74 -2.22
CA ILE A 81 4.66 4.63 -3.17
C ILE A 81 3.30 4.30 -3.80
N LEU A 82 2.23 4.34 -2.99
CA LEU A 82 0.87 4.04 -3.40
C LEU A 82 0.17 5.18 -4.13
N GLU A 83 0.70 6.40 -4.08
CA GLU A 83 0.12 7.61 -4.70
C GLU A 83 -0.53 7.39 -6.07
N PRO A 84 0.11 6.74 -7.07
CA PRO A 84 -0.52 6.49 -8.38
C PRO A 84 -1.81 5.63 -8.31
N SER A 85 -1.93 4.78 -7.30
CA SER A 85 -3.00 3.79 -7.15
C SER A 85 -4.17 4.24 -6.26
N ILE A 86 -3.94 5.24 -5.40
CA ILE A 86 -4.89 5.66 -4.36
C ILE A 86 -5.62 6.97 -4.68
N GLN A 87 -5.41 7.54 -5.87
CA GLN A 87 -6.13 8.76 -6.28
C GLN A 87 -7.65 8.54 -6.35
N MET A 88 -8.08 7.32 -6.66
CA MET A 88 -9.50 6.92 -6.75
C MET A 88 -10.05 6.36 -5.42
N LEU A 89 -9.25 6.39 -4.35
CA LEU A 89 -9.61 5.77 -3.10
C LEU A 89 -10.75 6.54 -2.42
N LYS A 90 -11.88 5.86 -2.20
CA LYS A 90 -13.06 6.40 -1.51
C LYS A 90 -13.07 6.04 -0.03
N ALA A 91 -12.50 4.90 0.33
CA ALA A 91 -12.48 4.44 1.71
C ALA A 91 -11.10 3.93 2.14
N ILE A 92 -10.58 4.45 3.25
CA ILE A 92 -9.38 3.93 3.90
C ILE A 92 -9.66 3.52 5.35
N ASN A 93 -9.16 2.34 5.71
CA ASN A 93 -9.25 1.79 7.05
C ASN A 93 -7.83 1.52 7.55
N VAL A 94 -7.41 2.29 8.56
CA VAL A 94 -6.09 2.19 9.17
C VAL A 94 -6.25 1.41 10.48
N GLY A 95 -5.85 0.15 10.43
CA GLY A 95 -5.94 -0.81 11.52
C GLY A 95 -4.73 -0.80 12.46
N VAL A 96 -4.86 -1.56 13.53
CA VAL A 96 -3.79 -1.81 14.52
C VAL A 96 -2.47 -2.19 13.83
N GLY A 97 -1.38 -1.57 14.28
CA GLY A 97 -0.02 -1.81 13.80
C GLY A 97 0.40 -0.97 12.59
N ALA A 98 -0.51 -0.17 12.01
CA ALA A 98 -0.12 0.86 11.06
C ALA A 98 0.57 2.02 11.79
N GLN A 99 1.68 2.50 11.23
CA GLN A 99 2.43 3.63 11.78
C GLN A 99 2.12 4.91 11.01
N LEU A 100 0.85 5.34 11.03
CA LEU A 100 0.45 6.57 10.37
C LEU A 100 0.51 7.73 11.37
N GLY A 101 1.65 8.43 11.41
CA GLY A 101 1.82 9.61 12.24
C GLY A 101 0.94 10.78 11.78
N GLU A 102 0.81 11.81 12.62
CA GLU A 102 -0.03 12.99 12.37
C GLU A 102 0.17 13.60 10.98
N LEU A 103 1.43 13.82 10.57
CA LEU A 103 1.77 14.38 9.26
C LEU A 103 1.30 13.51 8.10
N ALA A 104 1.30 12.19 8.27
CA ALA A 104 0.88 11.24 7.24
C ALA A 104 -0.65 11.16 7.14
N VAL A 105 -1.35 11.29 8.27
CA VAL A 105 -2.82 11.46 8.27
C VAL A 105 -3.19 12.78 7.62
N ALA A 106 -2.50 13.87 7.97
CA ALA A 106 -2.72 15.19 7.40
C ALA A 106 -2.44 15.26 5.89
N SER A 107 -1.60 14.38 5.35
CA SER A 107 -1.34 14.29 3.91
C SER A 107 -2.34 13.41 3.14
N LEU A 108 -3.24 12.67 3.80
CA LEU A 108 -4.23 11.82 3.13
C LEU A 108 -5.08 12.57 2.10
N PRO A 109 -5.60 13.79 2.35
CA PRO A 109 -6.38 14.53 1.36
C PRO A 109 -5.60 14.86 0.09
N LYS A 110 -4.27 15.02 0.20
CA LYS A 110 -3.40 15.26 -0.95
C LYS A 110 -3.24 14.00 -1.82
N HIS A 111 -3.11 12.83 -1.19
CA HIS A 111 -2.87 11.57 -1.89
C HIS A 111 -4.16 10.88 -2.37
N CYS A 112 -5.27 11.08 -1.64
CA CYS A 112 -6.57 10.48 -1.88
C CYS A 112 -7.64 11.59 -1.96
N PRO A 113 -7.71 12.35 -3.06
CA PRO A 113 -8.61 13.51 -3.16
C PRO A 113 -10.10 13.12 -3.19
N LEU A 114 -10.43 11.85 -3.48
CA LEU A 114 -11.80 11.33 -3.55
C LEU A 114 -12.24 10.59 -2.28
N LEU A 115 -11.53 10.78 -1.17
CA LEU A 115 -11.78 10.04 0.06
C LEU A 115 -13.10 10.47 0.71
N GLU A 116 -14.04 9.53 0.82
CA GLU A 116 -15.36 9.70 1.43
C GLU A 116 -15.41 9.14 2.85
N SER A 117 -14.57 8.15 3.17
CA SER A 117 -14.58 7.43 4.44
C SER A 117 -13.19 7.16 4.97
N VAL A 118 -12.96 7.53 6.23
CA VAL A 118 -11.74 7.22 6.99
C VAL A 118 -12.13 6.53 8.28
N SER A 119 -11.56 5.36 8.54
CA SER A 119 -11.67 4.73 9.86
C SER A 119 -10.28 4.48 10.44
N LEU A 120 -10.07 4.95 11.66
CA LEU A 120 -8.83 4.77 12.40
C LEU A 120 -9.11 3.87 13.60
N CYS A 121 -8.51 2.68 13.64
CA CYS A 121 -8.62 1.77 14.77
C CYS A 121 -7.38 1.88 15.66
N PHE A 122 -7.52 2.56 16.79
CA PHE A 122 -6.51 2.64 17.85
C PHE A 122 -6.69 1.52 18.88
N GLN A 123 -5.63 1.21 19.63
CA GLN A 123 -5.66 0.31 20.79
C GLN A 123 -5.56 1.12 22.08
#